data_AF-A0A0E0DKG5-F1
#
_entry.id   AF-A0A0E0DKG5-F1
#
_cell.length_a   1.000
_cell.length_b   1.000
_cell.length_c   1.000
_cell.angle_alpha   90.00
_cell.angle_beta   90.00
_cell.angle_gamma   90.00
#
_symmetry.space_group_name_H-M   'P 1'
#
loop_
_entity.id
_entity.type
_entity.pdbx_description
1 polymer ?
#
loop_
_entity_poly.entity_id
_entity_poly.type
_entity_poly.pdbx_seq_one_letter_code
_entity_poly.pdbx_strand_id
1 'polypeptide(L)'
;MAFKNPTSDDKQQQSDKHMEELCANIKVGDRCEVEPGAKRGTVKFVGRAEALGRGFWVGVQYDEPLGKHDGMVKGIRFFECPQGHGAIVRPEKVKVGDYPERDPFEEEEI
;
A
#
# COMPACT_ATOMS: atom_id res chain seq x y z
N MET A 1 11.24 28.79 -30.89
CA MET A 1 11.50 27.51 -30.19
C MET A 1 10.19 27.03 -29.59
N ALA A 2 9.63 25.91 -30.06
CA ALA A 2 8.36 25.39 -29.55
C ALA A 2 8.64 24.46 -28.36
N PHE A 3 8.15 24.83 -27.17
CA PHE A 3 8.12 23.95 -26.02
C PHE A 3 7.01 22.91 -26.26
N LYS A 4 7.38 21.66 -26.52
CA LYS A 4 6.42 20.55 -26.58
C LYS A 4 5.94 20.27 -25.15
N ASN A 5 4.66 20.52 -24.88
CA ASN A 5 4.02 20.01 -23.67
C ASN A 5 3.97 18.47 -23.76
N PRO A 6 4.27 17.74 -22.67
CA PRO A 6 4.26 16.29 -22.66
C PRO A 6 2.85 15.76 -22.97
N THR A 7 2.78 14.71 -23.80
CA THR A 7 1.53 14.07 -24.21
C THR A 7 0.93 13.25 -23.06
N SER A 8 -0.34 12.82 -23.18
CA SER A 8 -0.99 11.98 -22.17
C SER A 8 -0.24 10.65 -21.96
N ASP A 9 0.39 10.12 -23.01
CA ASP A 9 1.23 8.92 -22.96
C ASP A 9 2.53 9.15 -22.17
N ASP A 10 3.19 10.31 -22.33
CA ASP A 10 4.38 10.69 -21.56
C ASP A 10 4.08 10.75 -20.05
N LYS A 11 2.92 11.33 -19.67
CA LYS A 11 2.52 11.45 -18.26
C LYS A 11 2.26 10.09 -17.61
N GLN A 12 1.62 9.18 -18.34
CA GLN A 12 1.34 7.83 -17.85
C GLN A 12 2.62 7.02 -17.65
N GLN A 13 3.57 7.14 -18.57
CA GLN A 13 4.84 6.43 -18.47
C GLN A 13 5.70 6.94 -17.31
N GLN A 14 5.63 8.24 -16.99
CA GLN A 14 6.30 8.80 -15.84
C GLN A 14 5.68 8.32 -14.51
N SER A 15 4.35 8.23 -14.40
CA SER A 15 3.68 7.70 -13.20
C SER A 15 3.99 6.23 -12.97
N ASP A 16 4.02 5.43 -14.05
CA ASP A 16 4.27 3.99 -13.95
C ASP A 16 5.71 3.70 -13.48
N LYS A 17 6.70 4.44 -14.00
CA LYS A 17 8.09 4.38 -13.53
C LYS A 17 8.21 4.79 -12.07
N HIS A 18 7.55 5.87 -11.67
CA HIS A 18 7.57 6.33 -10.28
C HIS A 18 7.00 5.29 -9.32
N MET A 19 5.85 4.68 -9.67
CA MET A 19 5.26 3.61 -8.86
C MET A 19 6.13 2.37 -8.78
N GLU A 20 6.85 2.04 -9.85
CA GLU A 20 7.83 0.94 -9.88
C GLU A 20 9.00 1.20 -8.93
N GLU A 21 9.57 2.41 -8.94
CA GLU A 21 10.63 2.82 -8.02
C GLU A 21 10.18 2.79 -6.56
N LEU A 22 8.95 3.20 -6.27
CA LEU A 22 8.38 3.07 -4.91
C LEU A 22 8.28 1.60 -4.50
N CYS A 23 7.73 0.74 -5.37
CA CYS A 23 7.64 -0.68 -5.09
C CYS A 23 9.00 -1.36 -4.90
N ALA A 24 10.06 -0.90 -5.57
CA ALA A 24 11.40 -1.44 -5.40
C ALA A 24 11.94 -1.26 -3.97
N ASN A 25 11.43 -0.26 -3.24
CA ASN A 25 11.82 0.05 -1.86
C ASN A 25 10.88 -0.54 -0.81
N ILE A 26 9.77 -1.18 -1.22
CA ILE A 26 8.77 -1.78 -0.32
C ILE A 26 8.87 -3.30 -0.43
N LYS A 27 9.10 -3.99 0.70
CA LYS A 27 9.23 -5.45 0.73
C LYS A 27 8.13 -6.08 1.57
N VAL A 28 7.74 -7.30 1.18
CA VAL A 28 6.84 -8.12 2.01
C VAL A 28 7.53 -8.39 3.34
N GLY A 29 6.80 -8.17 4.44
CA GLY A 29 7.32 -8.24 5.80
C GLY A 29 7.68 -6.88 6.41
N ASP A 30 7.83 -5.83 5.60
CA ASP A 30 8.15 -4.50 6.13
C ASP A 30 7.01 -3.96 6.99
N ARG A 31 7.40 -3.30 8.09
CA ARG A 31 6.50 -2.44 8.86
C ARG A 31 6.23 -1.16 8.07
N CYS A 32 4.97 -0.75 8.09
CA CYS A 32 4.54 0.39 7.31
C CYS A 32 3.41 1.17 7.99
N GLU A 33 3.25 2.40 7.52
CA GLU A 33 2.12 3.25 7.80
C GLU A 33 1.42 3.62 6.48
N VAL A 34 0.09 3.60 6.49
CA VAL A 34 -0.74 3.89 5.32
C VAL A 34 -1.52 5.19 5.49
N GLU A 35 -1.45 6.05 4.47
CA GLU A 35 -2.19 7.31 4.40
C GLU A 35 -3.49 7.21 3.58
N PRO A 36 -4.55 7.95 3.95
CA PRO A 36 -4.67 8.78 5.14
C PRO A 36 -4.99 7.94 6.41
N GLY A 37 -4.76 8.55 7.58
CA GLY A 37 -5.17 8.00 8.88
C GLY A 37 -4.09 7.28 9.67
N ALA A 38 -2.81 7.36 9.24
CA ALA A 38 -1.65 6.82 9.95
C ALA A 38 -1.83 5.36 10.42
N LYS A 39 -2.46 4.54 9.56
CA LYS A 39 -2.80 3.15 9.89
C LYS A 39 -1.57 2.29 9.76
N ARG A 40 -1.14 1.67 10.86
CA ARG A 40 0.05 0.83 10.90
C ARG A 40 -0.28 -0.62 10.55
N GLY A 41 0.72 -1.29 9.97
CA GLY A 41 0.57 -2.66 9.54
C GLY A 41 1.84 -3.23 8.94
N THR A 42 1.69 -4.43 8.40
CA THR A 42 2.75 -5.17 7.74
C THR A 42 2.42 -5.37 6.27
N VAL A 43 3.40 -5.12 5.40
CA VAL A 43 3.27 -5.37 3.96
C VAL A 43 3.18 -6.89 3.73
N LYS A 44 2.14 -7.32 3.00
CA LYS A 44 1.88 -8.72 2.65
C LYS A 44 1.95 -8.99 1.15
N PHE A 45 1.84 -7.96 0.31
CA PHE A 45 1.91 -8.10 -1.15
C PHE A 45 2.51 -6.83 -1.76
N VAL A 46 3.33 -6.98 -2.80
CA VAL A 46 3.84 -5.86 -3.62
C VAL A 46 3.87 -6.34 -5.06
N GLY A 47 3.15 -5.66 -5.96
CA GLY A 47 3.17 -6.03 -7.37
C GLY A 47 2.02 -5.46 -8.19
N ARG A 48 1.96 -5.89 -9.45
CA ARG A 48 0.85 -5.53 -10.35
C ARG A 48 -0.35 -6.42 -10.08
N ALA A 49 -1.53 -5.84 -10.09
CA ALA A 49 -2.79 -6.54 -9.86
C ALA A 49 -3.84 -6.06 -10.87
N GLU A 50 -3.83 -6.66 -12.06
CA GLU A 50 -4.67 -6.22 -13.19
C GLU A 50 -6.16 -6.24 -12.85
N ALA A 51 -6.61 -7.17 -12.00
CA ALA A 51 -7.99 -7.25 -11.52
C ALA A 51 -8.44 -6.06 -10.65
N LEU A 52 -7.49 -5.34 -10.06
CA LEU A 52 -7.74 -4.13 -9.26
C LEU A 52 -7.61 -2.86 -10.09
N GLY A 53 -6.88 -2.94 -11.21
CA GLY A 53 -6.64 -1.87 -12.16
C GLY A 53 -5.17 -1.80 -12.55
N ARG A 54 -4.88 -1.02 -13.58
CA ARG A 54 -3.51 -0.82 -14.09
C ARG A 54 -2.57 -0.27 -13.01
N GLY A 55 -1.29 -0.57 -13.13
CA GLY A 55 -0.22 -0.10 -12.24
C GLY A 55 0.07 -1.05 -11.07
N PHE A 56 0.83 -0.55 -10.12
CA PHE A 56 1.28 -1.29 -8.95
C PHE A 56 0.35 -1.12 -7.75
N TRP A 57 0.37 -2.13 -6.89
CA TRP A 57 -0.46 -2.25 -5.70
C TRP A 57 0.36 -2.85 -4.57
N VAL A 58 0.05 -2.40 -3.37
CA VAL A 58 0.62 -2.93 -2.12
C VAL A 58 -0.51 -3.46 -1.28
N GLY A 59 -0.39 -4.71 -0.85
CA GLY A 59 -1.27 -5.32 0.14
C GLY A 59 -0.68 -5.17 1.52
N VAL A 60 -1.50 -4.67 2.44
CA VAL A 60 -1.13 -4.43 3.84
C VAL A 60 -2.11 -5.19 4.73
N GLN A 61 -1.58 -5.88 5.72
CA GLN A 61 -2.33 -6.33 6.89
C GLN A 61 -2.17 -5.25 7.96
N TYR A 62 -3.25 -4.57 8.31
CA TYR A 62 -3.26 -3.65 9.45
C TYR A 62 -3.21 -4.41 10.78
N ASP A 63 -2.63 -3.76 11.78
CA ASP A 63 -2.58 -4.29 13.14
C ASP A 63 -3.98 -4.30 13.75
N GLU A 64 -4.76 -3.25 13.46
CA GLU A 64 -6.15 -3.05 13.88
C GLU A 64 -7.14 -3.38 12.75
N PRO A 65 -8.43 -3.66 13.04
CA PRO A 65 -9.46 -3.99 12.04
C PRO A 65 -9.94 -2.76 11.23
N LEU A 66 -8.99 -2.01 10.65
CA LEU A 66 -9.18 -0.77 9.89
C LEU A 66 -9.13 -0.97 8.36
N GLY A 67 -9.08 -2.23 7.94
CA GLY A 67 -9.05 -2.71 6.57
C GLY A 67 -10.43 -3.00 6.00
N LYS A 68 -10.47 -3.70 4.88
CA LYS A 68 -11.68 -3.95 4.09
C LYS A 68 -11.94 -5.43 3.83
N HIS A 69 -10.91 -6.27 3.87
CA HIS A 69 -10.98 -7.69 3.49
C HIS A 69 -10.02 -8.53 4.34
N ASP A 70 -9.99 -9.83 4.08
CA ASP A 70 -9.14 -10.87 4.72
C ASP A 70 -7.93 -11.26 3.84
N GLY A 71 -7.57 -10.37 2.91
CA GLY A 71 -6.56 -10.61 1.87
C GLY A 71 -7.10 -11.12 0.51
N MET A 72 -8.41 -11.40 0.40
CA MET A 72 -9.07 -11.63 -0.90
C MET A 72 -9.79 -10.37 -1.42
N VAL A 73 -9.60 -10.05 -2.70
CA VAL A 73 -10.29 -8.93 -3.36
C VAL A 73 -10.83 -9.40 -4.72
N LYS A 74 -12.13 -9.20 -4.96
CA LYS A 74 -12.84 -9.62 -6.19
C LYS A 74 -12.58 -11.10 -6.58
N GLY A 75 -12.54 -11.99 -5.60
CA GLY A 75 -12.32 -13.43 -5.81
C GLY A 75 -10.87 -13.86 -6.01
N ILE A 76 -9.90 -12.93 -5.98
CA ILE A 76 -8.46 -13.23 -6.07
C ILE A 76 -7.84 -13.09 -4.67
N ARG A 77 -7.13 -14.12 -4.22
CA ARG A 77 -6.40 -14.10 -2.96
C ARG A 77 -4.97 -13.59 -3.19
N PHE A 78 -4.66 -12.43 -2.60
CA PHE A 78 -3.33 -11.82 -2.66
C PHE A 78 -2.48 -12.23 -1.46
N PHE A 79 -3.12 -12.31 -0.28
CA PHE A 79 -2.51 -12.72 0.97
C PHE A 79 -3.60 -13.26 1.92
N GLU A 80 -3.21 -13.68 3.11
CA GLU A 80 -4.12 -14.10 4.17
C GLU A 80 -3.96 -13.19 5.39
N CYS A 81 -5.07 -12.75 5.96
CA CYS A 81 -5.12 -12.02 7.23
C CYS A 81 -6.52 -12.15 7.86
N PRO A 82 -6.70 -11.72 9.12
CA PRO A 82 -8.02 -11.66 9.72
C PRO A 82 -8.98 -10.74 8.93
N GLN A 83 -10.28 -11.06 9.01
CA GLN A 83 -11.32 -10.27 8.36
C GLN A 83 -11.28 -8.82 8.83
N GLY A 84 -11.24 -7.87 7.89
CA GLY A 84 -11.21 -6.44 8.21
C GLY A 84 -9.81 -5.90 8.51
N HIS A 85 -8.75 -6.69 8.37
CA HIS A 85 -7.36 -6.20 8.51
C HIS A 85 -6.68 -5.94 7.17
N GLY A 86 -7.14 -6.60 6.10
CA GLY A 86 -6.52 -6.50 4.78
C GLY A 86 -6.92 -5.23 4.05
N ALA A 87 -5.94 -4.57 3.44
CA ALA A 87 -6.14 -3.50 2.49
C ALA A 87 -5.23 -3.67 1.27
N ILE A 88 -5.73 -3.27 0.10
CA ILE A 88 -4.93 -3.06 -1.10
C ILE A 88 -4.91 -1.55 -1.41
N VAL A 89 -3.71 -0.96 -1.48
CA VAL A 89 -3.49 0.47 -1.69
C VAL A 89 -2.43 0.73 -2.76
N ARG A 90 -2.31 2.00 -3.19
CA ARG A 90 -1.24 2.42 -4.10
C ARG A 90 0.09 2.59 -3.34
N PRO A 91 1.23 2.31 -3.97
CA PRO A 91 2.55 2.47 -3.34
C PRO A 91 2.78 3.86 -2.73
N GLU A 92 2.27 4.92 -3.38
CA GLU A 92 2.38 6.31 -2.91
C GLU A 92 1.77 6.56 -1.52
N LYS A 93 0.86 5.68 -1.09
CA LYS A 93 0.19 5.79 0.21
C LYS A 93 0.87 4.99 1.31
N VAL A 94 1.94 4.26 0.99
CA VAL A 94 2.62 3.35 1.90
C VAL A 94 3.98 3.93 2.23
N LYS A 95 4.22 4.18 3.52
CA LYS A 95 5.53 4.56 4.05
C LYS A 95 6.08 3.38 4.82
N VAL A 96 7.14 2.76 4.33
CA VAL A 96 7.88 1.72 5.07
C VAL A 96 8.88 2.37 6.02
N GLY A 97 9.11 1.76 7.17
CA GLY A 97 10.02 2.30 8.18
C GLY A 97 9.82 1.69 9.55
N ASP A 98 10.32 2.38 10.58
CA ASP A 98 10.17 1.96 11.97
C ASP A 98 8.77 2.35 12.49
N TYR A 99 7.80 1.51 12.18
CA TYR A 99 6.40 1.65 12.59
C TYR A 99 5.98 0.46 13.43
N PRO A 100 6.45 0.35 14.70
CA PRO A 100 6.04 -0.74 15.58
C PRO A 100 4.52 -0.72 15.80
N GLU A 101 3.97 -1.88 16.16
CA GLU A 101 2.59 -1.99 16.63
C GLU A 101 2.39 -1.02 17.80
N ARG A 102 1.24 -0.35 17.86
CA ARG A 102 0.94 0.56 18.97
C ARG A 102 0.56 -0.27 20.19
N ASP A 103 1.19 -0.01 21.33
CA ASP A 103 0.79 -0.64 22.58
C ASP A 103 -0.53 -0.01 23.05
N PRO A 104 -1.63 -0.78 23.14
CA PRO A 104 -2.90 -0.26 23.60
C PRO A 104 -2.90 0.21 25.07
N PHE A 105 -1.85 -0.10 25.85
CA PHE A 105 -1.72 0.28 27.25
C PHE A 105 -0.81 1.48 27.49
N GLU A 106 -0.08 1.98 26.49
CA GLU A 106 0.78 3.17 26.64
C GLU A 106 -0.01 4.48 26.79
N GLU A 107 -1.29 4.53 26.40
CA GLU A 107 -2.12 5.76 26.45
C GLU A 107 -2.95 5.93 27.76
N GLU A 108 -2.96 4.95 28.68
CA GLU A 108 -3.74 5.02 29.93
C GLU A 108 -3.00 5.66 31.14
N GLU A 109 -1.79 6.19 30.96
CA GLU A 109 -1.03 6.87 32.01
C GLU A 109 -1.27 8.39 32.04
N ILE A 110 -2.47 8.84 32.44
CA ILE A 110 -2.70 10.23 32.90
C ILE A 110 -3.75 10.32 34.01
#